data_AF-A0A1G7QVU2-F1
#
_entry.id   AF-A0A1G7QVU2-F1
#
_cell.length_a   1.000
_cell.length_b   1.000
_cell.length_c   1.000
_cell.angle_alpha   90.00
_cell.angle_beta   90.00
_cell.angle_gamma   90.00
#
_symmetry.space_group_name_H-M   'P 1'
#
loop_
_entity.id
_entity.type
_entity.pdbx_description
1 polymer ?
#
loop_
_entity_poly.entity_id
_entity_poly.type
_entity_poly.pdbx_seq_one_letter_code
_entity_poly.pdbx_strand_id
1 'polypeptide(L)'
;MKILVLASASVLAFATPALAQTVSNQSYVQQIGNENAATVLQNDDTNVSQIFQASSNDTALVEMSGGNNQSLVLQQKTDFVSGRNDSQTRMSGYNGTSITSQSGEGNYANVTFSPASGDSSSLIMQDGKGNEAIVASGDWGNASVITQTFDENYANVYQDGYNNVSVVVQDGLANTANVTQH
;
A
#
# COMPACT_ATOMS: atom_id res chain seq x y z
N MET A 1 -64.20 -0.83 -8.49
CA MET A 1 -63.67 0.51 -8.16
C MET A 1 -63.04 1.10 -9.41
N LYS A 2 -63.30 2.38 -9.68
CA LYS A 2 -62.91 3.12 -10.89
C LYS A 2 -61.91 4.21 -10.51
N ILE A 3 -60.86 4.32 -11.32
CA ILE A 3 -60.17 5.55 -11.78
C ILE A 3 -59.36 6.33 -10.73
N LEU A 4 -58.09 6.65 -11.04
CA LEU A 4 -57.68 7.96 -11.58
C LEU A 4 -56.16 8.13 -11.57
N VAL A 5 -55.60 8.48 -12.73
CA VAL A 5 -54.25 9.05 -12.87
C VAL A 5 -54.35 10.56 -12.64
N LEU A 6 -53.45 11.12 -11.83
CA LEU A 6 -53.21 12.56 -11.71
C LEU A 6 -51.71 12.81 -11.85
N ALA A 7 -51.34 13.53 -12.90
CA ALA A 7 -50.05 14.19 -13.02
C ALA A 7 -50.09 15.54 -12.28
N SER A 8 -48.99 15.95 -11.67
CA SER A 8 -48.77 17.37 -11.35
C SER A 8 -47.28 17.71 -11.47
N ALA A 9 -47.01 18.76 -12.21
CA ALA A 9 -45.68 19.31 -12.47
C ALA A 9 -45.26 20.24 -11.32
N SER A 10 -43.96 20.29 -11.00
CA SER A 10 -43.33 21.52 -10.49
C SER A 10 -41.80 21.46 -10.59
N VAL A 11 -41.26 22.37 -11.42
CA VAL A 11 -39.96 23.04 -11.36
C VAL A 11 -38.87 22.37 -10.51
N LEU A 12 -37.85 21.82 -11.17
CA LEU A 12 -36.53 21.67 -10.55
C LEU A 12 -35.59 22.68 -11.19
N ALA A 13 -35.10 23.59 -10.35
CA ALA A 13 -34.20 24.67 -10.70
C ALA A 13 -32.99 24.15 -11.50
N PHE A 14 -32.61 24.89 -12.55
CA PHE A 14 -31.26 24.81 -13.11
C PHE A 14 -30.29 25.38 -12.07
N ALA A 15 -29.95 24.58 -11.06
CA ALA A 15 -28.66 24.74 -10.40
C ALA A 15 -27.62 24.35 -11.44
N THR A 16 -26.84 25.33 -11.89
CA THR A 16 -25.60 25.10 -12.63
C THR A 16 -24.86 23.94 -11.98
N PRO A 17 -24.40 22.90 -12.72
CA PRO A 17 -23.51 21.93 -12.13
C PRO A 17 -22.26 22.70 -11.68
N ALA A 18 -22.17 22.93 -10.36
CA ALA A 18 -20.88 23.10 -9.75
C ALA A 18 -20.12 21.83 -10.14
N LEU A 19 -19.05 22.01 -10.93
CA LEU A 19 -18.12 20.95 -11.26
C LEU A 19 -17.49 20.48 -9.94
N ALA A 20 -18.19 19.62 -9.21
CA ALA A 20 -17.56 18.76 -8.24
C ALA A 20 -16.71 17.81 -9.07
N GLN A 21 -15.44 18.16 -9.23
CA GLN A 21 -14.43 17.23 -9.70
C GLN A 21 -14.43 16.09 -8.66
N THR A 22 -15.14 15.02 -8.95
CA THR A 22 -15.22 13.85 -8.08
C THR A 22 -13.86 13.15 -8.12
N VAL A 23 -12.98 13.50 -7.20
CA VAL A 23 -11.65 12.90 -7.10
C VAL A 23 -11.76 11.60 -6.31
N SER A 24 -12.25 10.55 -6.98
CA SER A 24 -12.50 9.24 -6.36
C SER A 24 -11.21 8.49 -6.05
N ASN A 25 -11.26 7.65 -5.03
CA ASN A 25 -10.27 6.58 -4.84
C ASN A 25 -10.16 5.71 -6.09
N GLN A 26 -8.93 5.31 -6.41
CA GLN A 26 -8.61 4.39 -7.50
C GLN A 26 -7.88 3.18 -6.94
N SER A 27 -8.37 1.99 -7.28
CA SER A 27 -7.71 0.72 -6.97
C SER A 27 -7.60 -0.11 -8.24
N TYR A 28 -6.40 -0.63 -8.50
CA TYR A 28 -6.14 -1.60 -9.56
C TYR A 28 -5.50 -2.85 -8.96
N VAL A 29 -6.12 -4.00 -9.19
CA VAL A 29 -5.62 -5.30 -8.74
C VAL A 29 -5.51 -6.21 -9.95
N GLN A 30 -4.31 -6.72 -10.21
CA GLN A 30 -4.03 -7.70 -11.24
C GLN A 30 -3.36 -8.92 -10.62
N GLN A 31 -3.99 -10.08 -10.78
CA GLN A 31 -3.52 -11.35 -10.26
C GLN A 31 -3.31 -12.34 -11.41
N ILE A 32 -2.11 -12.91 -11.50
CA ILE A 32 -1.69 -13.90 -12.47
C ILE A 32 -1.06 -15.06 -11.67
N GLY A 33 -1.68 -16.24 -11.72
CA GLY A 33 -1.29 -17.43 -10.95
C GLY A 33 -2.44 -17.99 -10.11
N ASN A 34 -2.15 -18.90 -9.17
CA ASN A 34 -3.16 -19.61 -8.39
C ASN A 34 -3.23 -19.09 -6.94
N GLU A 35 -4.42 -19.02 -6.35
CA GLU A 35 -4.64 -18.77 -4.92
C GLU A 35 -4.08 -17.44 -4.38
N ASN A 36 -3.93 -16.42 -5.22
CA ASN A 36 -3.55 -15.09 -4.77
C ASN A 36 -4.75 -14.37 -4.11
N ALA A 37 -4.50 -13.66 -3.02
CA ALA A 37 -5.47 -12.82 -2.33
C ALA A 37 -5.00 -11.36 -2.33
N ALA A 38 -5.87 -10.44 -2.75
CA ALA A 38 -5.61 -9.03 -2.71
C ALA A 38 -6.84 -8.30 -2.17
N THR A 39 -6.65 -7.51 -1.11
CA THR A 39 -7.68 -6.68 -0.50
C THR A 39 -7.23 -5.24 -0.48
N VAL A 40 -8.07 -4.34 -1.00
CA VAL A 40 -7.82 -2.90 -0.98
C VAL A 40 -9.00 -2.21 -0.30
N LEU A 41 -8.75 -1.49 0.78
CA LEU A 41 -9.70 -0.66 1.50
C LEU A 41 -9.23 0.79 1.43
N GLN A 42 -10.01 1.66 0.79
CA GLN A 42 -9.70 3.10 0.66
C GLN A 42 -10.85 3.90 1.23
N ASN A 43 -10.59 4.58 2.34
CA ASN A 43 -11.46 5.56 2.96
C ASN A 43 -10.91 6.96 2.64
N ASP A 44 -11.79 7.94 2.51
CA ASP A 44 -11.50 9.34 2.12
C ASP A 44 -11.09 9.53 0.65
N ASP A 45 -10.82 10.76 0.23
CA ASP A 45 -10.67 11.12 -1.19
C ASP A 45 -9.24 10.88 -1.72
N THR A 46 -9.12 10.63 -3.03
CA THR A 46 -7.88 10.62 -3.84
C THR A 46 -6.79 9.58 -3.57
N ASN A 47 -7.08 8.50 -2.84
CA ASN A 47 -6.10 7.43 -2.67
C ASN A 47 -5.96 6.58 -3.94
N VAL A 48 -4.73 6.17 -4.24
CA VAL A 48 -4.40 5.29 -5.39
C VAL A 48 -3.71 4.03 -4.89
N SER A 49 -4.28 2.86 -5.16
CA SER A 49 -3.68 1.56 -4.86
C SER A 49 -3.46 0.78 -6.14
N GLN A 50 -2.30 0.17 -6.28
CA GLN A 50 -2.01 -0.80 -7.34
C GLN A 50 -1.42 -2.07 -6.71
N ILE A 51 -1.99 -3.22 -7.03
CA ILE A 51 -1.50 -4.52 -6.63
C ILE A 51 -1.29 -5.36 -7.88
N PHE A 52 -0.08 -5.87 -8.08
CA PHE A 52 0.26 -6.83 -9.12
C PHE A 52 0.88 -8.07 -8.48
N GLN A 53 0.16 -9.20 -8.58
CA GLN A 53 0.59 -10.50 -8.05
C GLN A 53 0.76 -11.46 -9.23
N ALA A 54 2.00 -11.78 -9.60
CA ALA A 54 2.29 -12.65 -10.73
C ALA A 54 2.79 -14.06 -10.35
N SER A 55 2.64 -14.45 -9.09
CA SER A 55 2.99 -15.79 -8.61
C SER A 55 1.78 -16.54 -8.03
N SER A 56 1.96 -17.52 -7.14
CA SER A 56 0.84 -18.25 -6.49
C SER A 56 0.91 -18.13 -4.97
N ASN A 57 -0.25 -18.14 -4.30
CA ASN A 57 -0.39 -17.98 -2.84
C ASN A 57 0.11 -16.63 -2.28
N ASP A 58 0.19 -15.58 -3.10
CA ASP A 58 0.56 -14.26 -2.60
C ASP A 58 -0.62 -13.58 -1.92
N THR A 59 -0.36 -12.86 -0.82
CA THR A 59 -1.33 -12.02 -0.11
C THR A 59 -0.90 -10.56 -0.13
N ALA A 60 -1.83 -9.68 -0.47
CA ALA A 60 -1.63 -8.23 -0.41
C ALA A 60 -2.82 -7.57 0.27
N LEU A 61 -2.55 -6.80 1.33
CA LEU A 61 -3.54 -5.96 2.01
C LEU A 61 -3.09 -4.50 1.93
N VAL A 62 -3.93 -3.64 1.35
CA VAL A 62 -3.71 -2.19 1.33
C VAL A 62 -4.89 -1.50 2.00
N GLU A 63 -4.63 -0.77 3.08
CA GLU A 63 -5.60 0.06 3.78
C GLU A 63 -5.15 1.52 3.75
N MET A 64 -5.96 2.40 3.19
CA MET A 64 -5.69 3.84 3.13
C MET A 64 -6.87 4.59 3.71
N SER A 65 -6.62 5.44 4.71
CA SER A 65 -7.66 6.15 5.46
C SER A 65 -7.37 7.64 5.67
N GLY A 66 -6.51 8.22 4.84
CA GLY A 66 -6.34 9.67 4.71
C GLY A 66 -6.35 10.05 3.23
N GLY A 67 -6.03 11.28 2.86
CA GLY A 67 -6.12 11.75 1.47
C GLY A 67 -4.82 11.67 0.67
N ASN A 68 -4.91 11.50 -0.65
CA ASN A 68 -3.78 11.48 -1.61
C ASN A 68 -2.70 10.40 -1.34
N ASN A 69 -3.02 9.29 -0.67
CA ASN A 69 -2.03 8.24 -0.45
C ASN A 69 -1.85 7.35 -1.69
N GLN A 70 -0.63 6.89 -1.92
CA GLN A 70 -0.26 6.04 -3.05
C GLN A 70 0.39 4.75 -2.57
N SER A 71 -0.17 3.60 -2.96
CA SER A 71 0.38 2.27 -2.65
C SER A 71 0.64 1.50 -3.94
N LEU A 72 1.83 0.92 -4.07
CA LEU A 72 2.15 -0.07 -5.09
C LEU A 72 2.69 -1.35 -4.41
N VAL A 73 2.03 -2.47 -4.65
CA VAL A 73 2.48 -3.79 -4.24
C VAL A 73 2.77 -4.63 -5.49
N LEU A 74 4.02 -5.07 -5.63
CA LEU A 74 4.49 -5.92 -6.71
C LEU A 74 5.04 -7.22 -6.13
N GLN A 75 4.31 -8.32 -6.27
CA GLN A 75 4.72 -9.65 -5.83
C GLN A 75 4.92 -10.52 -7.08
N GLN A 76 6.17 -10.89 -7.35
CA GLN A 76 6.53 -11.59 -8.57
C GLN A 76 7.51 -12.72 -8.30
N LYS A 77 7.38 -13.80 -9.06
CA LYS A 77 8.39 -14.84 -9.16
C LYS A 77 8.50 -15.21 -10.63
N THR A 78 9.71 -15.48 -11.11
CA THR A 78 9.95 -15.85 -12.52
C THR A 78 9.39 -17.23 -12.86
N ASP A 79 9.16 -18.06 -11.84
CA ASP A 79 8.59 -19.39 -11.97
C ASP A 79 7.20 -19.40 -11.31
N PHE A 80 6.17 -19.88 -12.02
CA PHE A 80 4.77 -20.01 -11.58
C PHE A 80 4.58 -21.02 -10.41
N VAL A 81 5.47 -21.04 -9.42
CA VAL A 81 5.50 -21.95 -8.28
C VAL A 81 5.54 -21.14 -6.99
N SER A 82 4.52 -21.27 -6.13
CA SER A 82 4.42 -20.78 -4.74
C SER A 82 5.31 -19.57 -4.40
N GLY A 83 4.78 -18.36 -4.52
CA GLY A 83 5.45 -17.14 -4.04
C GLY A 83 5.17 -16.86 -2.57
N ARG A 84 3.99 -17.19 -2.03
CA ARG A 84 3.68 -17.02 -0.59
C ARG A 84 4.14 -15.68 -0.01
N ASN A 85 4.23 -14.63 -0.81
CA ASN A 85 4.70 -13.34 -0.35
C ASN A 85 3.51 -12.64 0.32
N ASP A 86 3.77 -11.97 1.44
CA ASP A 86 2.77 -11.18 2.15
C ASP A 86 3.23 -9.72 2.21
N SER A 87 2.37 -8.82 1.76
CA SER A 87 2.59 -7.38 1.80
C SER A 87 1.38 -6.69 2.42
N GLN A 88 1.62 -6.02 3.54
CA GLN A 88 0.61 -5.24 4.25
C GLN A 88 1.03 -3.77 4.24
N THR A 89 0.16 -2.90 3.72
CA THR A 89 0.38 -1.45 3.70
C THR A 89 -0.81 -0.76 4.35
N ARG A 90 -0.55 0.02 5.39
CA ARG A 90 -1.54 0.83 6.08
C ARG A 90 -1.10 2.28 6.13
N MET A 91 -1.85 3.17 5.48
CA MET A 91 -1.55 4.61 5.46
C MET A 91 -2.73 5.42 5.97
N SER A 92 -2.58 5.99 7.16
CA SER A 92 -3.61 6.83 7.79
C SER A 92 -3.32 8.33 7.71
N GLY A 93 -2.17 8.73 7.19
CA GLY A 93 -1.78 10.13 6.97
C GLY A 93 -2.23 10.69 5.60
N TYR A 94 -1.67 11.83 5.21
CA TYR A 94 -1.89 12.46 3.90
C TYR A 94 -0.63 12.42 3.04
N ASN A 95 -0.78 12.26 1.72
CA ASN A 95 0.34 12.22 0.76
C ASN A 95 1.40 11.13 1.07
N GLY A 96 1.02 10.05 1.73
CA GLY A 96 1.92 8.93 1.99
C GLY A 96 2.17 8.11 0.73
N THR A 97 3.41 7.72 0.47
CA THR A 97 3.77 6.81 -0.63
C THR A 97 4.41 5.54 -0.11
N SER A 98 3.83 4.38 -0.41
CA SER A 98 4.39 3.07 -0.08
C SER A 98 4.58 2.25 -1.35
N ILE A 99 5.80 1.74 -1.54
CA ILE A 99 6.14 0.81 -2.62
C ILE A 99 6.75 -0.44 -2.00
N THR A 100 6.12 -1.58 -2.22
CA THR A 100 6.63 -2.89 -1.82
C THR A 100 6.84 -3.75 -3.05
N SER A 101 8.06 -4.23 -3.25
CA SER A 101 8.40 -5.22 -4.27
C SER A 101 9.02 -6.44 -3.63
N GLN A 102 8.42 -7.60 -3.88
CA GLN A 102 8.87 -8.88 -3.35
C GLN A 102 9.10 -9.83 -4.53
N SER A 103 10.36 -10.20 -4.74
CA SER A 103 10.78 -11.27 -5.63
C SER A 103 11.25 -12.48 -4.85
N GLY A 104 10.70 -13.65 -5.17
CA GLY A 104 11.06 -14.92 -4.53
C GLY A 104 9.93 -15.53 -3.70
N GLU A 105 10.25 -16.15 -2.58
CA GLU A 105 9.32 -17.00 -1.83
C GLU A 105 9.25 -16.67 -0.34
N GLY A 106 8.03 -16.45 0.17
CA GLY A 106 7.80 -16.30 1.61
C GLY A 106 8.33 -14.99 2.19
N ASN A 107 8.49 -13.95 1.38
CA ASN A 107 8.89 -12.64 1.88
C ASN A 107 7.71 -11.95 2.59
N TYR A 108 8.00 -11.20 3.64
CA TYR A 108 7.03 -10.42 4.41
C TYR A 108 7.43 -8.95 4.43
N ALA A 109 6.48 -8.08 4.10
CA ALA A 109 6.65 -6.64 4.16
C ALA A 109 5.45 -5.99 4.88
N ASN A 110 5.74 -5.12 5.85
CA ASN A 110 4.73 -4.34 6.55
C ASN A 110 5.13 -2.86 6.58
N VAL A 111 4.29 -2.01 5.99
CA VAL A 111 4.45 -0.56 6.02
C VAL A 111 3.27 0.05 6.77
N THR A 112 3.56 0.80 7.82
CA THR A 112 2.56 1.55 8.59
C THR A 112 2.93 3.03 8.69
N PHE A 113 2.06 3.89 8.15
CA PHE A 113 2.12 5.35 8.31
C PHE A 113 1.02 5.80 9.25
N SER A 114 1.41 6.40 10.37
CA SER A 114 0.51 6.97 11.37
C SER A 114 -0.30 8.15 10.78
N PRO A 115 -1.42 8.57 11.39
CA PRO A 115 -2.14 9.76 10.98
C PRO A 115 -1.31 11.06 11.01
N ALA A 116 -0.27 11.13 11.85
CA ALA A 116 0.62 12.29 11.93
C ALA A 116 1.73 12.27 10.86
N SER A 117 1.89 11.15 10.14
CA SER A 117 2.99 10.93 9.20
C SER A 117 2.74 11.44 7.77
N GLY A 118 2.24 12.66 7.65
CA GLY A 118 2.06 13.30 6.35
C GLY A 118 3.36 13.33 5.54
N ASP A 119 3.24 13.22 4.21
CA ASP A 119 4.36 13.26 3.25
C ASP A 119 5.47 12.22 3.53
N SER A 120 5.14 11.10 4.20
CA SER A 120 6.07 9.99 4.44
C SER A 120 6.17 9.06 3.23
N SER A 121 7.34 8.45 3.03
CA SER A 121 7.61 7.51 1.95
C SER A 121 8.33 6.25 2.42
N SER A 122 8.00 5.12 1.81
CA SER A 122 8.61 3.82 2.09
C SER A 122 8.84 3.07 0.78
N LEU A 123 10.04 2.54 0.61
CA LEU A 123 10.38 1.60 -0.45
C LEU A 123 10.96 0.33 0.19
N ILE A 124 10.28 -0.79 -0.01
CA ILE A 124 10.77 -2.12 0.38
C ILE A 124 11.02 -2.93 -0.89
N MET A 125 12.25 -3.44 -1.04
CA MET A 125 12.63 -4.39 -2.07
C MET A 125 13.23 -5.64 -1.42
N GLN A 126 12.58 -6.78 -1.61
CA GLN A 126 13.02 -8.07 -1.06
C GLN A 126 13.24 -9.03 -2.22
N ASP A 127 14.47 -9.48 -2.41
CA ASP A 127 14.83 -10.47 -3.44
C ASP A 127 15.47 -11.70 -2.79
N GLY A 128 14.72 -12.81 -2.78
CA GLY A 128 15.14 -14.06 -2.16
C GLY A 128 14.02 -14.74 -1.39
N LYS A 129 14.38 -15.52 -0.38
CA LYS A 129 13.43 -16.30 0.42
C LYS A 129 13.38 -15.87 1.87
N GLY A 130 12.18 -15.74 2.41
CA GLY A 130 11.98 -15.52 3.84
C GLY A 130 12.54 -14.20 4.37
N ASN A 131 12.67 -13.17 3.53
CA ASN A 131 13.06 -11.85 4.00
C ASN A 131 11.88 -11.16 4.71
N GLU A 132 12.17 -10.42 5.77
CA GLU A 132 11.21 -9.68 6.57
C GLU A 132 11.60 -8.20 6.67
N ALA A 133 10.68 -7.31 6.28
CA ALA A 133 10.89 -5.86 6.30
C ALA A 133 9.69 -5.16 6.96
N ILE A 134 9.97 -4.40 8.01
CA ILE A 134 8.97 -3.62 8.74
C ILE A 134 9.38 -2.14 8.71
N VAL A 135 8.45 -1.28 8.27
CA VAL A 135 8.60 0.17 8.30
C VAL A 135 7.43 0.78 9.06
N ALA A 136 7.75 1.57 10.08
CA ALA A 136 6.77 2.36 10.82
C ALA A 136 7.23 3.82 10.92
N SER A 137 6.43 4.74 10.37
CA SER A 137 6.65 6.19 10.48
C SER A 137 5.57 6.82 11.36
N GLY A 138 6.02 7.52 12.40
CA GLY A 138 5.19 8.22 13.38
C GLY A 138 4.86 9.66 12.98
N ASP A 139 5.79 10.35 12.33
CA ASP A 139 5.80 11.81 12.15
C ASP A 139 6.06 12.23 10.69
N TRP A 140 6.10 13.53 10.42
CA TRP A 140 5.98 14.11 9.07
C TRP A 140 7.28 14.05 8.26
N GLY A 141 7.17 13.69 6.97
CA GLY A 141 8.25 13.79 5.98
C GLY A 141 9.30 12.69 6.04
N ASN A 142 9.05 11.55 6.70
CA ASN A 142 10.05 10.51 6.83
C ASN A 142 10.16 9.63 5.58
N ALA A 143 11.37 9.25 5.22
CA ALA A 143 11.67 8.35 4.11
C ALA A 143 12.42 7.12 4.62
N SER A 144 11.95 5.93 4.23
CA SER A 144 12.61 4.66 4.49
C SER A 144 12.86 3.90 3.20
N VAL A 145 14.07 3.37 3.04
CA VAL A 145 14.42 2.45 1.97
C VAL A 145 15.01 1.19 2.60
N ILE A 146 14.37 0.04 2.35
CA ILE A 146 14.87 -1.28 2.74
C ILE A 146 15.12 -2.09 1.47
N THR A 147 16.35 -2.52 1.27
CA THR A 147 16.74 -3.49 0.24
C THR A 147 17.34 -4.72 0.92
N GLN A 148 16.71 -5.88 0.71
CA GLN A 148 17.19 -7.17 1.22
C GLN A 148 17.41 -8.09 0.03
N THR A 149 18.64 -8.55 -0.16
CA THR A 149 18.99 -9.54 -1.17
C THR A 149 19.46 -10.83 -0.50
N PHE A 150 19.22 -11.97 -1.15
CA PHE A 150 19.38 -13.32 -0.59
C PHE A 150 18.30 -13.66 0.46
N ASP A 151 18.58 -14.63 1.33
CA ASP A 151 17.55 -15.28 2.15
C ASP A 151 17.65 -14.89 3.64
N GLU A 152 16.49 -14.93 4.30
CA GLU A 152 16.31 -14.81 5.76
C GLU A 152 16.77 -13.47 6.37
N ASN A 153 16.80 -12.38 5.61
CA ASN A 153 17.15 -11.07 6.16
C ASN A 153 15.99 -10.45 6.92
N TYR A 154 16.29 -9.78 8.03
CA TYR A 154 15.34 -9.03 8.84
C TYR A 154 15.74 -7.55 8.92
N ALA A 155 14.83 -6.66 8.56
CA ALA A 155 14.99 -5.22 8.64
C ALA A 155 13.79 -4.59 9.34
N ASN A 156 14.05 -3.80 10.37
CA ASN A 156 13.03 -3.02 11.06
C ASN A 156 13.45 -1.55 11.13
N VAL A 157 12.63 -0.68 10.56
CA VAL A 157 12.84 0.77 10.53
C VAL A 157 11.69 1.46 11.26
N TYR A 158 12.02 2.13 12.36
CA TYR A 158 11.11 2.99 13.11
C TYR A 158 11.59 4.45 13.03
N GLN A 159 10.73 5.35 12.55
CA GLN A 159 11.05 6.78 12.42
C GLN A 159 9.98 7.61 13.14
N ASP A 160 10.35 8.21 14.27
CA ASP A 160 9.53 9.09 15.11
C ASP A 160 10.19 10.46 15.24
N GLY A 161 10.27 11.15 14.09
CA GLY A 161 10.83 12.50 13.97
C GLY A 161 10.45 13.16 12.64
N TYR A 162 11.00 14.35 12.38
CA TYR A 162 10.70 15.10 11.15
C TYR A 162 11.80 14.96 10.10
N ASN A 163 11.41 14.61 8.86
CA ASN A 163 12.33 14.50 7.72
C ASN A 163 13.49 13.50 7.91
N ASN A 164 13.24 12.40 8.62
CA ASN A 164 14.23 11.34 8.81
C ASN A 164 14.39 10.51 7.55
N VAL A 165 15.63 10.17 7.21
CA VAL A 165 15.94 9.28 6.08
C VAL A 165 16.68 8.06 6.61
N SER A 166 16.08 6.88 6.43
CA SER A 166 16.65 5.59 6.78
C SER A 166 16.92 4.79 5.51
N VAL A 167 18.11 4.21 5.41
CA VAL A 167 18.48 3.29 4.34
C VAL A 167 19.06 2.04 4.96
N VAL A 168 18.40 0.91 4.74
CA VAL A 168 18.85 -0.43 5.15
C VAL A 168 19.15 -1.22 3.88
N VAL A 169 20.39 -1.68 3.75
CA VAL A 169 20.81 -2.60 2.68
C VAL A 169 21.40 -3.83 3.34
N GLN A 170 20.83 -5.00 3.07
CA GLN A 170 21.29 -6.30 3.58
C GLN A 170 21.58 -7.21 2.39
N ASP A 171 22.86 -7.34 2.04
CA ASP A 171 23.33 -8.13 0.90
C ASP A 171 24.02 -9.43 1.36
N GLY A 172 23.28 -10.29 2.06
CA GLY A 172 23.78 -11.56 2.57
C GLY A 172 22.69 -12.44 3.17
N LEU A 173 23.08 -13.53 3.84
CA LEU A 173 22.14 -14.46 4.46
C LEU A 173 21.93 -14.13 5.93
N ALA A 174 20.68 -14.21 6.40
CA ALA A 174 20.32 -14.12 7.81
C ALA A 174 20.79 -12.83 8.53
N ASN A 175 20.83 -11.69 7.82
CA ASN A 175 21.22 -10.43 8.45
C ASN A 175 20.08 -9.85 9.28
N THR A 176 20.42 -9.08 10.32
CA THR A 176 19.46 -8.30 11.11
C THR A 176 19.87 -6.84 11.15
N ALA A 177 18.96 -5.94 10.80
CA ALA A 177 19.15 -4.50 10.85
C ALA A 177 17.97 -3.85 11.58
N ASN A 178 18.26 -3.06 12.60
CA ASN A 178 17.28 -2.26 13.32
C ASN A 178 17.70 -0.80 13.23
N VAL A 179 16.83 0.04 12.69
CA VAL A 179 17.03 1.49 12.63
C VAL A 179 15.93 2.17 13.41
N THR A 180 16.31 3.02 14.34
CA THR A 180 15.42 3.93 15.06
C THR A 180 15.94 5.34 14.89
N GLN A 181 15.11 6.24 14.38
CA GLN A 181 15.45 7.65 14.17
C GLN A 181 14.38 8.55 14.78
N HIS A 182 14.82 9.44 15.66
CA HIS A 182 14.02 10.45 16.36
C HIS A 182 14.12 11.83 15.68
#